data_AF-A0A3S0DXE6-F1
#
_entry.id   AF-A0A3S0DXE6-F1
#
_cell.length_a   1.000
_cell.length_b   1.000
_cell.length_c   1.000
_cell.angle_alpha   90.00
_cell.angle_beta   90.00
_cell.angle_gamma   90.00
#
_symmetry.space_group_name_H-M   'P 1'
#
loop_
_entity.id
_entity.type
_entity.pdbx_description
1 polymer ?
#
loop_
_entity_poly.entity_id
_entity_poly.type
_entity_poly.pdbx_seq_one_letter_code
_entity_poly.pdbx_strand_id
1 'polypeptide(L)' 'MQTLDGRDRDPFISDTYRGHQIATLQHGGAWLVYLDHILQSRLKFATAEAAIAWLRRQVEKISPDMEPRGR' A
#
# COMPACT_ATOMS: atom_id res chain seq x y z
N MET A 1 -36.14 8.26 3.69
CA MET A 1 -34.87 7.88 4.34
C MET A 1 -34.55 6.45 3.90
N GLN A 2 -33.50 6.24 3.11
CA GLN A 2 -33.00 4.90 2.77
C GLN A 2 -31.73 4.66 3.59
N THR A 3 -31.76 3.67 4.46
CA THR A 3 -30.59 3.15 5.18
C THR A 3 -29.88 2.15 4.28
N LEU A 4 -28.74 2.55 3.70
CA LEU A 4 -27.83 1.67 2.98
C LEU A 4 -26.98 0.88 3.99
N ASP A 5 -27.58 -0.15 4.59
CA ASP A 5 -26.82 -1.19 5.28
C ASP A 5 -26.31 -2.20 4.24
N GLY A 6 -25.00 -2.18 3.97
CA GLY A 6 -24.45 -3.04 2.91
C GLY A 6 -22.96 -2.82 2.58
N ARG A 7 -22.08 -2.91 3.59
CA ARG A 7 -20.65 -3.28 3.48
C ARG A 7 -19.92 -2.86 2.17
N ASP A 8 -19.59 -1.58 2.07
CA ASP A 8 -18.48 -1.07 1.26
C ASP A 8 -17.15 -1.60 1.85
N ARG A 9 -16.80 -2.87 1.59
CA ARG A 9 -15.71 -3.58 2.29
C ARG A 9 -14.69 -4.23 1.36
N ASP A 10 -14.46 -3.62 0.20
CA ASP A 10 -13.18 -3.76 -0.46
C ASP A 10 -12.42 -2.44 -0.33
N PRO A 11 -11.82 -2.13 0.84
CA PRO A 11 -10.98 -0.95 0.95
C PRO A 11 -9.62 -1.26 0.30
N PHE A 12 -9.64 -1.28 -1.03
CA PHE A 12 -8.44 -1.24 -1.85
C PHE A 12 -7.96 0.20 -1.94
N ILE A 13 -6.71 0.44 -1.61
CA ILE A 13 -6.07 1.76 -1.69
C ILE A 13 -4.87 1.63 -2.60
N SER A 14 -4.75 2.47 -3.63
CA SER A 14 -3.58 2.50 -4.52
C SER A 14 -3.06 3.91 -4.70
N ASP A 15 -1.75 4.06 -4.76
CA ASP A 15 -1.05 5.33 -4.93
C ASP A 15 0.28 5.14 -5.68
N THR A 16 0.95 6.22 -6.06
CA THR A 16 2.29 6.18 -6.66
C THR A 16 3.24 7.00 -5.78
N TYR A 17 4.23 6.35 -5.20
CA TYR A 17 5.20 6.98 -4.31
C TYR A 17 6.61 6.88 -4.90
N ARG A 18 7.26 8.04 -5.13
CA ARG A 18 8.62 8.13 -5.72
C ARG A 18 8.78 7.33 -7.01
N GLY A 19 7.74 7.29 -7.86
CA GLY A 19 7.75 6.55 -9.13
C GLY A 19 7.43 5.06 -9.02
N HIS A 20 7.18 4.54 -7.81
CA HIS A 20 6.76 3.17 -7.58
C HIS A 20 5.27 3.08 -7.29
N GLN A 21 4.58 2.09 -7.88
CA GLN A 21 3.19 1.86 -7.56
C GLN A 21 3.06 1.12 -6.23
N ILE A 22 2.24 1.64 -5.33
CA ILE A 22 1.98 1.03 -4.03
C ILE A 22 0.48 0.81 -3.87
N ALA A 23 0.08 -0.34 -3.32
CA ALA A 23 -1.33 -0.57 -3.01
C ALA A 23 -1.53 -1.46 -1.79
N THR A 24 -2.69 -1.31 -1.14
CA THR A 24 -3.15 -2.16 -0.04
C THR A 24 -4.52 -2.73 -0.34
N LEU A 25 -4.79 -3.94 0.17
CA LEU A 25 -6.07 -4.61 0.02
C LEU A 25 -6.44 -5.26 1.35
N GLN A 26 -7.62 -4.95 1.90
CA GLN A 26 -8.14 -5.70 3.03
C GLN A 26 -8.72 -7.03 2.54
N HIS A 27 -8.14 -8.13 2.99
CA HIS A 27 -8.59 -9.47 2.67
C HIS A 27 -8.46 -10.40 3.87
N GLY A 28 -9.54 -11.12 4.20
CA GLY A 28 -9.53 -12.12 5.28
C GLY A 28 -9.16 -11.56 6.66
N GLY A 29 -9.54 -10.32 6.96
CA GLY A 29 -9.24 -9.66 8.24
C GLY A 29 -7.82 -9.10 8.37
N ALA A 30 -7.04 -9.11 7.28
CA ALA A 30 -5.72 -8.50 7.24
C ALA A 30 -5.56 -7.59 6.03
N TRP A 31 -4.59 -6.69 6.09
CA TRP A 31 -4.19 -5.82 5.00
C TRP A 31 -2.99 -6.41 4.28
N LEU A 32 -3.20 -6.75 3.02
CA LEU A 32 -2.18 -7.17 2.08
C LEU A 32 -1.56 -5.94 1.40
N VAL A 33 -0.34 -6.08 0.92
CA VAL A 33 0.39 -4.99 0.25
C VAL A 33 0.92 -5.43 -1.09
N TYR A 34 0.85 -4.52 -2.06
CA TYR A 34 1.39 -4.65 -3.41
C TYR A 34 2.41 -3.55 -3.64
N LEU A 35 3.55 -3.91 -4.19
CA LEU A 35 4.61 -2.99 -4.60
C LEU A 35 4.95 -3.28 -6.06
N ASP A 36 4.85 -2.28 -6.94
CA ASP A 36 5.01 -2.41 -8.39
C ASP A 36 4.22 -3.59 -8.97
N HIS A 37 2.95 -3.70 -8.57
CA HIS A 37 2.03 -4.79 -8.91
C HIS A 37 2.38 -6.18 -8.35
N ILE A 38 3.41 -6.29 -7.50
CA ILE A 38 3.84 -7.54 -6.88
C ILE A 38 3.26 -7.65 -5.47
N LEU A 39 2.38 -8.64 -5.26
CA LEU A 39 1.83 -8.99 -3.95
C LEU A 39 2.92 -9.49 -3.00
N GLN A 40 3.06 -8.83 -1.85
CA GLN A 40 3.94 -9.26 -0.77
C GLN A 40 3.22 -10.26 0.14
N SER A 41 2.96 -11.46 -0.37
CA SER A 41 2.07 -12.47 0.24
C SER A 41 2.47 -12.94 1.66
N ARG A 42 3.73 -12.77 2.05
CA ARG A 42 4.24 -13.10 3.39
C ARG A 42 3.96 -12.03 4.45
N LEU A 43 3.46 -10.87 4.04
CA LEU A 43 3.22 -9.73 4.91
C LEU A 43 1.73 -9.44 5.01
N LYS A 44 1.27 -9.33 6.26
CA LYS A 44 -0.12 -9.06 6.61
C LYS A 44 -0.12 -8.02 7.72
N PHE A 45 -0.90 -6.96 7.55
CA PHE A 45 -0.98 -5.88 8.53
C PHE A 45 -2.37 -5.85 9.18
N ALA A 46 -2.43 -5.40 10.43
CA ALA A 46 -3.70 -5.23 11.14
C ALA A 46 -4.48 -4.00 10.64
N THR A 47 -3.79 -2.98 10.14
CA THR A 47 -4.40 -1.73 9.67
C THR A 47 -3.82 -1.27 8.33
N ALA A 48 -4.57 -0.41 7.63
CA ALA A 48 -4.17 0.17 6.35
C ALA A 48 -2.93 1.07 6.50
N GLU A 49 -2.89 1.86 7.57
CA GLU A 49 -1.83 2.83 7.86
C GLU A 49 -0.49 2.12 8.06
N ALA A 50 -0.49 0.99 8.79
CA ALA A 50 0.72 0.19 8.99
C ALA A 50 1.22 -0.41 7.66
N ALA A 51 0.30 -0.89 6.82
CA ALA A 51 0.61 -1.38 5.49
C ALA A 51 1.22 -0.31 4.57
N ILE A 52 0.61 0.89 4.53
CA ILE A 52 1.10 2.04 3.74
C ILE A 52 2.46 2.52 4.26
N ALA A 53 2.65 2.63 5.57
CA ALA A 53 3.91 3.04 6.16
C ALA A 53 5.04 2.06 5.81
N TRP A 54 4.76 0.76 5.80
CA TRP A 54 5.72 -0.25 5.36
C TRP A 54 6.05 -0.11 3.86
N LEU A 55 5.05 0.09 2.99
CA LEU A 55 5.24 0.29 1.55
C LEU A 55 6.18 1.47 1.26
N ARG A 56 5.94 2.63 1.89
CA ARG A 56 6.79 3.82 1.73
C ARG A 56 8.24 3.55 2.15
N ARG A 57 8.44 2.87 3.28
CA ARG A 57 9.79 2.48 3.75
C ARG A 57 10.49 1.51 2.81
N GLN A 58 9.76 0.61 2.15
CA GLN A 58 10.36 -0.28 1.15
C GLN A 58 10.80 0.49 -0.09
N VAL A 59 9.96 1.39 -0.59
CA VAL A 59 10.32 2.26 -1.71
C VAL A 59 11.57 3.08 -1.38
N GLU A 60 11.67 3.62 -0.16
CA GLU A 60 12.86 4.35 0.30
C GLU A 60 14.13 3.49 0.33
N LYS A 61 14.02 2.19 0.60
CA LYS A 61 15.16 1.25 0.55
C LYS A 61 15.57 0.86 -0.85
N ILE A 62 14.60 0.76 -1.77
CA ILE A 62 14.82 0.38 -3.17
C ILE A 62 15.37 1.56 -3.96
N SER A 63 14.92 2.76 -3.63
CA SER A 63 15.32 4.02 -4.25
C SER A 63 16.00 4.94 -3.22
N PRO A 64 17.18 4.55 -2.68
CA PRO A 64 17.92 5.38 -1.73
C PRO A 64 18.51 6.64 -2.40
N ASP A 65 18.55 6.67 -3.74
CA ASP A 65 19.38 7.57 -4.55
C ASP A 65 18.58 8.28 -5.67
N MET A 66 17.49 8.95 -5.31
CA MET A 66 17.07 10.15 -6.05
C MET A 66 17.43 11.38 -5.22
N GLU A 67 18.70 11.52 -4.86
CA GLU A 67 19.31 12.83 -4.75
C GLU A 67 19.58 13.32 -6.19
N PRO A 68 19.36 14.59 -6.53
CA PRO A 68 19.87 15.11 -7.79
C PRO A 68 21.39 14.93 -7.74
N ARG A 69 21.93 14.01 -8.55
CA ARG A 69 23.35 14.02 -8.89
C ARG A 69 23.60 15.28 -9.71
N GLY A 70 23.65 16.41 -9.00
CA GLY A 70 24.10 17.69 -9.48
C GLY A 70 25.53 17.50 -9.96
N ARG A 71 25.70 17.71 -11.26
CA ARG A 71 26.97 17.70 -11.96
C ARG A 71 27.74 18.98 -11.69
#